data_AF-A0A948FPN2-F1
#
_entry.id   AF-A0A948FPN2-F1
#
_cell.length_a   1.000
_cell.length_b   1.000
_cell.length_c   1.000
_cell.angle_alpha   90.00
_cell.angle_beta   90.00
_cell.angle_gamma   90.00
#
_symmetry.space_group_name_H-M   'P 1'
#
loop_
_entity.id
_entity.type
_entity.pdbx_description
1 polymer ?
#
loop_
_entity_poly.entity_id
_entity_poly.type
_entity_poly.pdbx_seq_one_letter_code
_entity_poly.pdbx_strand_id
1 'polypeptide(L)' 'MGASVSFVYASKLYLSPATGTFTYNCPFEVDVMLDMEDEDTTAMDLKMMVDESRYAIMNFDGQ' A
#
# COMPACT_ATOMS: atom_id res chain seq x y z
N MET A 1 20.96 -34.43 13.20
CA MET A 1 20.92 -32.98 13.47
C MET A 1 20.52 -32.30 12.17
N GLY A 2 19.23 -32.02 11.98
CA GLY A 2 18.72 -31.32 10.79
C GLY A 2 18.77 -29.82 11.04
N ALA A 3 19.48 -29.07 10.20
CA ALA A 3 19.47 -27.62 10.27
C ALA A 3 18.05 -27.12 9.91
N SER A 4 17.43 -26.39 10.82
CA SER A 4 16.22 -25.62 10.53
C SER A 4 16.61 -24.50 9.57
N VAL A 5 16.02 -24.51 8.37
CA VAL A 5 16.15 -23.41 7.41
C VAL A 5 15.10 -22.39 7.80
N SER A 6 15.54 -21.27 8.37
CA SER A 6 14.67 -20.11 8.62
C SER A 6 14.54 -19.34 7.31
N PHE A 7 13.39 -19.41 6.67
CA PHE A 7 13.04 -18.49 5.59
C PHE A 7 12.66 -17.16 6.23
N VAL A 8 13.46 -16.12 5.99
CA VAL A 8 13.09 -14.75 6.37
C VAL A 8 12.17 -14.23 5.27
N TYR A 9 10.88 -14.29 5.50
CA TYR A 9 9.89 -13.64 4.64
C TYR A 9 9.87 -12.15 4.99
N ALA A 10 10.27 -11.31 4.03
CA ALA A 10 10.13 -9.87 4.18
C ALA A 10 8.69 -9.50 3.82
N SER A 11 7.95 -8.91 4.75
CA SER A 11 6.62 -8.33 4.47
C SER A 11 6.73 -7.34 3.32
N LYS A 12 5.74 -7.34 2.42
CA LYS A 12 5.75 -6.49 1.23
C LYS A 12 4.57 -5.52 1.26
N LEU A 13 4.87 -4.27 0.95
CA LEU A 13 3.87 -3.22 0.80
C LEU A 13 3.69 -2.90 -0.68
N TYR A 14 2.45 -2.86 -1.14
CA TYR A 14 2.11 -2.57 -2.53
C TYR A 14 1.09 -1.44 -2.62
N LEU A 15 1.15 -0.72 -3.74
CA LEU A 15 0.12 0.23 -4.14
C LEU A 15 -0.67 -0.36 -5.31
N SER A 16 -1.99 -0.23 -5.28
CA SER A 16 -2.87 -0.63 -6.38
C SER A 16 -3.78 0.53 -6.79
N PRO A 17 -3.76 0.98 -8.06
CA PRO A 17 -2.76 0.61 -9.07
C PRO A 17 -1.38 1.21 -8.75
N ALA A 18 -0.31 0.47 -9.02
CA ALA A 18 1.06 0.97 -8.84
C ALA A 18 1.42 2.08 -9.88
N THR A 19 0.82 1.99 -11.06
CA THR A 19 0.90 2.99 -12.13
C THR A 19 -0.42 3.04 -12.88
N GLY A 20 -0.77 4.21 -13.42
CA GLY A 20 -2.02 4.39 -14.15
C GLY A 20 -2.08 5.70 -14.90
N THR A 21 -3.02 5.78 -15.84
CA THR A 21 -3.39 7.02 -16.51
C THR A 21 -4.76 7.43 -15.99
N PHE A 22 -4.85 8.65 -15.48
CA PHE A 22 -6.07 9.19 -14.89
C PHE A 22 -6.55 10.41 -15.68
N THR A 23 -7.86 10.56 -15.80
CA THR A 23 -8.47 11.73 -16.44
C THR A 23 -8.32 12.94 -15.51
N TYR A 24 -7.92 14.08 -16.08
CA TYR A 24 -7.81 15.33 -15.32
C TYR A 24 -9.13 15.68 -14.63
N ASN A 25 -9.05 16.13 -13.37
CA ASN A 25 -10.20 16.43 -12.50
C ASN A 25 -11.15 15.24 -12.23
N CYS A 26 -10.75 14.00 -12.51
CA CYS A 26 -11.49 12.83 -12.06
C CYS A 26 -10.84 12.23 -10.80
N PRO A 27 -11.63 11.90 -9.78
CA PRO A 27 -11.13 11.18 -8.62
C PRO A 27 -10.65 9.78 -9.02
N PHE A 28 -9.62 9.30 -8.35
CA PHE A 28 -9.16 7.92 -8.42
C PHE A 28 -8.70 7.46 -7.04
N GLU A 29 -8.74 6.15 -6.84
CA GLU A 29 -8.36 5.51 -5.59
C GLU A 29 -7.00 4.83 -5.75
N VAL A 30 -6.22 4.83 -4.67
CA VAL A 30 -4.97 4.07 -4.56
C VAL A 30 -5.04 3.29 -3.27
N ASP A 31 -5.12 1.98 -3.40
CA ASP A 31 -5.12 1.06 -2.27
C ASP A 31 -3.70 0.76 -1.82
N VAL A 32 -3.51 0.66 -0.52
CA VAL A 32 -2.26 0.22 0.10
C VAL A 32 -2.48 -1.20 0.63
N MET A 33 -1.79 -2.16 0.04
CA MET A 33 -1.89 -3.57 0.43
C MET A 33 -0.61 -4.00 1.15
N LEU A 34 -0.77 -4.58 2.34
CA LEU A 34 0.32 -5.20 3.09
C LEU A 34 0.18 -6.71 3.00
N ASP A 35 1.19 -7.37 2.43
CA ASP A 35 1.31 -8.82 2.37
C ASP A 35 2.27 -9.28 3.47
N MET A 36 1.74 -10.10 4.37
CA MET A 36 2.45 -10.60 5.54
C MET A 36 2.63 -12.12 5.55
N GLU A 37 2.33 -12.81 4.45
CA GLU A 37 2.48 -14.27 4.32
C GLU A 37 2.07 -15.06 5.58
N ASP A 38 0.76 -15.03 5.88
CA ASP A 38 0.11 -15.73 7.01
C ASP A 38 0.46 -15.23 8.43
N GLU A 39 1.19 -14.12 8.56
CA GLU A 39 1.41 -13.44 9.84
C GLU A 39 0.35 -12.36 10.12
N ASP A 40 0.00 -12.18 11.39
CA ASP A 40 -0.97 -11.17 11.84
C ASP A 40 -0.33 -9.78 12.00
N THR A 41 -0.99 -8.73 11.49
CA THR A 41 -0.59 -7.33 11.74
C THR A 41 -1.49 -6.73 12.80
N THR A 42 -0.89 -6.09 13.80
CA THR A 42 -1.64 -5.38 14.85
C THR A 42 -1.86 -3.91 14.52
N ALA A 43 -0.94 -3.30 13.78
CA ALA A 43 -1.01 -1.91 13.37
C ALA A 43 -0.08 -1.64 12.18
N MET A 44 -0.42 -0.66 11.35
CA MET A 44 0.42 -0.13 10.29
C MET A 44 0.42 1.39 10.38
N ASP A 45 1.61 1.98 10.40
CA ASP A 45 1.80 3.42 10.22
C ASP A 45 2.29 3.67 8.79
N LEU A 46 1.56 4.48 8.03
CA LEU A 46 1.81 4.73 6.63
C LEU A 46 2.06 6.21 6.38
N LYS A 47 3.17 6.51 5.71
CA LYS A 47 3.48 7.85 5.21
C LYS A 47 3.53 7.84 3.69
N MET A 48 2.61 8.55 3.04
CA MET A 48 2.58 8.74 1.59
C MET A 48 3.12 10.13 1.22
N MET A 49 3.88 10.22 0.14
CA MET A 49 4.30 11.48 -0.46
C MET A 49 3.60 11.65 -1.80
N VAL A 50 3.02 12.82 -2.03
CA VAL A 50 2.32 13.16 -3.26
C VAL A 50 2.81 14.50 -3.80
N ASP A 51 2.82 14.67 -5.11
CA ASP A 51 3.06 15.96 -5.75
C ASP A 51 1.78 16.80 -5.72
N GLU A 52 1.67 17.67 -4.72
CA GLU A 52 0.51 18.54 -4.51
C GLU A 52 0.29 19.58 -5.62
N SER A 53 1.28 19.79 -6.51
CA SER A 53 1.08 20.65 -7.69
C SER A 53 0.22 19.99 -8.76
N ARG A 54 0.04 18.66 -8.69
CA ARG A 54 -0.66 17.84 -9.68
C ARG A 54 -1.89 17.13 -9.12
N TYR A 55 -1.86 16.79 -7.84
CA TYR A 55 -2.89 15.98 -7.19
C TYR A 55 -3.40 16.66 -5.93
N ALA A 56 -4.70 16.56 -5.69
CA ALA A 56 -5.33 16.94 -4.43
C ALA A 56 -5.72 15.66 -3.68
N ILE A 57 -5.35 15.56 -2.41
CA ILE A 57 -5.81 14.47 -1.55
C ILE A 57 -7.26 14.75 -1.18
N MET A 58 -8.13 13.77 -1.41
CA MET A 58 -9.52 13.81 -0.98
C MET A 58 -9.70 12.78 0.12
N ASN A 59 -10.32 13.18 1.23
CA ASN A 59 -10.76 12.22 2.23
C ASN A 59 -11.95 11.44 1.65
N PHE A 60 -11.80 10.13 1.59
CA PHE A 60 -12.89 9.23 1.25
C PHE A 60 -13.54 8.76 2.54
N ASP A 61 -14.74 9.27 2.83
CA ASP A 61 -15.47 8.96 4.07
C ASP A 61 -16.22 7.61 4.03
N GLY A 62 -16.01 6.80 2.99
CA GLY A 62 -16.43 5.39 2.95
C GLY A 62 -17.90 5.13 3.23
N GLN A 63 -18.82 5.90 2.64
CA GLN A 63 -20.25 5.55 2.61
C GLN A 63 -20.56 4.55 1.50
#